data_AF-A0A7W1YPK3-F1
#
_entry.id   AF-A0A7W1YPK3-F1
#
_cell.length_a   1.000
_cell.length_b   1.000
_cell.length_c   1.000
_cell.angle_alpha   90.00
_cell.angle_beta   90.00
_cell.angle_gamma   90.00
#
_symmetry.space_group_name_H-M   'P 1'
#
loop_
_entity.id
_entity.type
_entity.pdbx_description
1 polymer ?
#
loop_
_entity_poly.entity_id
_entity_poly.type
_entity_poly.pdbx_seq_one_letter_code
_entity_poly.pdbx_strand_id
1 'polypeptide(L)'
;MAIVKASYQTRSKGTKGVMDSYRYYSYREGPDLAQRQWYDRDGRALDFDEAKEEIRERAEHYGYTYRVILSTEQARLAPDDYRAVLGQQFPEYYLIEHANTEHPHAHVMAFNKKTVPRDELEAMRERLGEREQVREQERAKEQVRRQEQEQERVREQARRQELDRGWDYER
;
A
#
# COMPACT_ATOMS: atom_id res chain seq x y z
N MET A 1 14.71 -0.60 5.28
CA MET A 1 14.31 0.33 6.35
C MET A 1 13.16 1.16 5.81
N ALA A 2 11.99 1.05 6.43
CA ALA A 2 10.83 1.86 6.08
C ALA A 2 11.15 3.36 6.07
N ILE A 3 10.55 4.09 5.12
CA ILE A 3 10.71 5.52 4.91
C ILE A 3 9.36 6.19 5.05
N VAL A 4 9.34 7.23 5.89
CA VAL A 4 8.22 8.17 6.00
C VAL A 4 8.78 9.55 5.69
N LYS A 5 8.31 10.17 4.61
CA LYS A 5 8.63 11.56 4.27
C LYS A 5 7.36 12.38 4.27
N ALA A 6 7.23 13.26 5.26
CA ALA A 6 6.09 14.16 5.38
C ALA A 6 6.51 15.61 5.10
N SER A 7 5.69 16.34 4.35
CA SER A 7 5.75 17.79 4.23
C SER A 7 4.33 18.33 4.32
N TYR A 8 4.13 19.55 4.83
CA TYR A 8 2.79 20.12 4.93
C TYR A 8 2.71 21.53 4.38
N GLN A 9 1.49 21.93 4.03
CA GLN A 9 1.13 23.31 3.74
C GLN A 9 -0.08 23.71 4.60
N THR A 10 -0.15 25.00 4.93
CA THR A 10 -1.24 25.58 5.70
C THR A 10 -2.39 25.95 4.76
N ARG A 11 -3.62 25.92 5.27
CA ARG A 11 -4.82 26.35 4.53
C ARG A 11 -4.69 27.75 3.92
N SER A 12 -4.00 28.66 4.62
CA SER A 12 -3.76 30.04 4.16
C SER A 12 -3.00 30.13 2.84
N LYS A 13 -2.28 29.08 2.43
CA LYS A 13 -1.59 29.03 1.13
C LYS A 13 -2.52 28.60 -0.03
N GLY A 14 -3.79 28.34 0.26
CA GLY A 14 -4.80 27.91 -0.71
C GLY A 14 -4.62 26.46 -1.18
N THR A 15 -5.47 26.04 -2.10
CA THR A 15 -5.53 24.65 -2.60
C THR A 15 -4.65 24.39 -3.82
N LYS A 16 -4.08 25.43 -4.46
CA LYS A 16 -3.29 25.25 -5.70
C LYS A 16 -2.15 24.24 -5.54
N GLY A 17 -1.31 24.40 -4.51
CA GLY A 17 -0.19 23.49 -4.25
C GLY A 17 -0.62 22.06 -3.86
N VAL A 18 -1.80 21.93 -3.24
CA VAL A 18 -2.45 20.63 -2.98
C VAL A 18 -2.78 19.96 -4.31
N MET A 19 -3.44 20.69 -5.22
CA MET A 19 -3.88 20.15 -6.50
C MET A 19 -2.72 19.86 -7.46
N ASP A 20 -1.66 20.66 -7.44
CA ASP A 20 -0.44 20.37 -8.20
C ASP A 20 0.19 19.04 -7.74
N SER A 21 0.18 18.78 -6.43
CA SER A 21 0.71 17.53 -5.86
C SER A 21 -0.20 16.34 -6.18
N TYR A 22 -1.52 16.50 -6.04
CA TYR A 22 -2.50 15.49 -6.44
C TYR A 22 -2.32 15.09 -7.91
N ARG A 23 -2.16 16.07 -8.82
CA ARG A 23 -1.94 15.81 -10.24
C ARG A 23 -0.64 15.04 -10.48
N TYR A 24 0.43 15.43 -9.79
CA TYR A 24 1.73 14.76 -9.89
C TYR A 24 1.66 13.29 -9.44
N TYR A 25 0.92 12.98 -8.37
CA TYR A 25 0.77 11.61 -7.88
C TYR A 25 -0.16 10.75 -8.76
N SER A 26 -1.16 11.38 -9.38
CA SER A 26 -2.17 10.69 -10.19
C SER A 26 -1.70 10.38 -11.60
N TYR A 27 -1.19 11.38 -12.32
CA TYR A 27 -1.08 11.36 -13.79
C TYR A 27 0.35 11.24 -14.33
N ARG A 28 1.28 10.69 -13.56
CA ARG A 28 2.62 10.41 -14.08
C ARG A 28 2.57 9.27 -15.12
N GLU A 29 3.01 9.48 -16.35
CA GLU A 29 3.10 8.38 -17.33
C GLU A 29 3.97 7.24 -16.78
N GLY A 30 3.49 6.00 -16.96
CA GLY A 30 4.12 4.81 -16.42
C GLY A 30 3.31 3.53 -16.67
N PRO A 31 3.94 2.35 -16.55
CA PRO A 31 3.31 1.06 -16.83
C PRO A 31 2.14 0.72 -15.88
N ASP A 32 2.01 1.45 -14.77
CA ASP A 32 0.98 1.28 -13.75
C ASP A 32 -0.21 2.23 -13.90
N LEU A 33 -0.21 3.14 -14.88
CA LEU A 33 -1.23 4.19 -15.00
C LEU A 33 -2.67 3.63 -15.01
N ALA A 34 -2.89 2.48 -15.66
CA ALA A 34 -4.20 1.83 -15.73
C ALA A 34 -4.64 1.12 -14.43
N GLN A 35 -3.72 0.91 -13.48
CA GLN A 35 -3.98 0.23 -12.21
C GLN A 35 -4.02 1.19 -11.02
N ARG A 36 -3.81 2.48 -11.28
CA ARG A 36 -3.77 3.52 -10.25
C ARG A 36 -5.18 3.85 -9.78
N GLN A 37 -5.36 3.74 -8.48
CA GLN A 37 -6.62 3.99 -7.79
C GLN A 37 -6.31 4.75 -6.51
N TRP A 38 -7.11 5.78 -6.23
CA TRP A 38 -7.09 6.44 -4.93
C TRP A 38 -7.95 5.66 -3.95
N TYR A 39 -7.57 5.67 -2.68
CA TYR A 39 -8.35 5.07 -1.59
C TYR A 39 -8.49 6.09 -0.47
N ASP A 40 -9.68 6.19 0.11
CA ASP A 40 -9.90 6.98 1.32
C ASP A 40 -9.51 6.20 2.59
N ARG A 41 -9.71 6.86 3.74
CA ARG A 41 -9.45 6.32 5.08
C ARG A 41 -10.19 5.01 5.40
N ASP A 42 -11.33 4.77 4.77
CA ASP A 42 -12.18 3.60 5.00
C ASP A 42 -11.88 2.49 3.98
N GLY A 43 -10.97 2.75 3.04
CA GLY A 43 -10.57 1.82 1.98
C GLY A 43 -11.51 1.84 0.77
N ARG A 44 -12.41 2.82 0.68
CA ARG A 44 -13.22 3.00 -0.53
C ARG A 44 -12.32 3.46 -1.67
N ALA A 45 -12.40 2.77 -2.80
CA ALA A 45 -11.74 3.15 -4.02
C ALA A 45 -12.44 4.37 -4.64
N LEU A 46 -11.66 5.37 -5.05
CA LEU A 46 -12.12 6.58 -5.73
C LEU A 46 -11.38 6.74 -7.05
N ASP A 47 -12.12 7.05 -8.11
CA ASP A 47 -11.47 7.44 -9.36
C ASP A 47 -10.73 8.78 -9.22
N PHE A 48 -10.06 9.20 -10.29
CA PHE A 48 -9.29 10.44 -10.25
C PHE A 48 -10.18 11.66 -10.00
N ASP A 49 -11.30 11.81 -10.69
CA ASP A 49 -12.13 13.01 -10.56
C ASP A 49 -12.82 13.07 -9.20
N GLU A 50 -13.29 11.93 -8.68
CA GLU A 50 -13.81 11.81 -7.31
C GLU A 50 -12.75 12.22 -6.27
N ALA A 51 -11.57 11.60 -6.34
CA ALA A 51 -10.48 11.91 -5.42
C ALA A 51 -10.06 13.39 -5.49
N LYS A 52 -10.04 13.97 -6.69
CA LYS A 52 -9.69 15.38 -6.92
C LYS A 52 -10.63 16.33 -6.19
N GLU A 53 -11.94 16.12 -6.32
CA GLU A 53 -12.94 16.97 -5.67
C GLU A 53 -12.91 16.79 -4.15
N GLU A 54 -12.87 15.54 -3.67
CA GLU A 54 -12.82 15.25 -2.24
C GLU A 54 -11.53 15.80 -1.58
N ILE A 55 -10.36 15.65 -2.22
CA ILE A 55 -9.09 16.21 -1.73
C ILE A 55 -9.14 17.74 -1.67
N ARG A 56 -9.73 18.39 -2.69
CA ARG A 56 -9.88 19.85 -2.71
C ARG A 56 -10.75 20.32 -1.55
N GLU A 57 -11.92 19.71 -1.36
CA GLU A 57 -12.84 20.06 -0.28
C GLU A 57 -12.18 19.91 1.09
N ARG A 58 -11.48 18.80 1.33
CA ARG A 58 -10.76 18.58 2.60
C ARG A 58 -9.65 19.61 2.82
N ALA A 59 -8.91 19.99 1.77
CA ALA A 59 -7.87 21.01 1.89
C ALA A 59 -8.41 22.40 2.28
N GLU A 60 -9.66 22.72 1.93
CA GLU A 60 -10.33 23.97 2.32
C GLU A 60 -10.86 23.90 3.76
N HIS A 61 -11.24 22.71 4.22
CA HIS A 61 -11.77 22.51 5.56
C HIS A 61 -10.68 22.45 6.65
N TYR A 62 -9.58 21.76 6.39
CA TYR A 62 -8.55 21.47 7.39
C TYR A 62 -7.46 22.55 7.46
N GLY A 63 -6.84 22.70 8.63
CA GLY A 63 -5.78 23.71 8.86
C GLY A 63 -4.48 23.38 8.13
N TYR A 64 -4.18 22.09 8.00
CA TYR A 64 -2.94 21.57 7.43
C TYR A 64 -3.25 20.44 6.44
N THR A 65 -2.63 20.51 5.27
CA THR A 65 -2.59 19.41 4.31
C THR A 65 -1.18 18.86 4.23
N TYR A 66 -1.03 17.60 4.60
CA TYR A 66 0.20 16.82 4.56
C TYR A 66 0.30 16.06 3.25
N ARG A 67 1.49 16.09 2.67
CA ARG A 67 1.94 15.18 1.63
C ARG A 67 2.90 14.21 2.29
N VAL A 68 2.50 12.95 2.35
CA VAL A 68 3.30 11.88 2.96
C VAL A 68 3.67 10.87 1.89
N ILE A 69 4.92 10.44 1.90
CA ILE A 69 5.41 9.30 1.11
C ILE A 69 5.74 8.20 2.10
N LEU A 70 5.11 7.04 1.92
CA LEU A 70 5.36 5.82 2.68
C LEU A 70 6.03 4.83 1.75
N SER A 71 7.22 4.35 2.10
CA SER A 71 7.96 3.41 1.27
C SER A 71 8.60 2.35 2.15
N THR A 72 8.62 1.12 1.65
CA THR A 72 9.28 -0.03 2.25
C THR A 72 10.48 -0.46 1.40
N GLU A 73 11.42 -1.17 1.99
CA GLU A 73 12.64 -1.60 1.30
C GLU A 73 12.43 -2.94 0.57
N GLN A 74 11.72 -3.87 1.20
CA GLN A 74 11.73 -5.28 0.81
C GLN A 74 10.33 -5.84 0.58
N ALA A 75 9.35 -5.45 1.39
CA ALA A 75 7.99 -5.99 1.30
C ALA A 75 7.03 -5.02 0.59
N ARG A 76 6.34 -5.50 -0.44
CA ARG A 76 5.15 -4.81 -0.95
C ARG A 76 4.00 -4.99 0.04
N LEU A 77 3.61 -3.87 0.65
CA LEU A 77 2.44 -3.73 1.51
C LEU A 77 1.15 -3.64 0.68
N ALA A 78 0.03 -3.95 1.32
CA ALA A 78 -1.31 -3.74 0.76
C ALA A 78 -1.88 -2.38 1.23
N PRO A 79 -2.95 -1.87 0.60
CA PRO A 79 -3.56 -0.59 1.00
C PRO A 79 -3.93 -0.56 2.48
N ASP A 80 -4.43 -1.69 2.99
CA ASP A 80 -4.84 -1.91 4.37
C ASP A 80 -3.69 -1.70 5.38
N ASP A 81 -2.46 -2.09 5.01
CA ASP A 81 -1.27 -1.90 5.85
C ASP A 81 -0.95 -0.42 6.00
N TYR A 82 -0.99 0.33 4.89
CA TYR A 82 -0.79 1.78 4.90
C TYR A 82 -1.89 2.48 5.71
N ARG A 83 -3.15 2.08 5.56
CA ARG A 83 -4.27 2.63 6.33
C ARG A 83 -4.12 2.43 7.83
N ALA A 84 -3.70 1.24 8.25
CA ALA A 84 -3.49 0.93 9.67
C ALA A 84 -2.42 1.83 10.32
N VAL A 85 -1.42 2.25 9.54
CA VAL A 85 -0.37 3.18 9.98
C VAL A 85 -0.87 4.63 9.97
N LEU A 86 -1.53 5.06 8.89
CA LEU A 86 -2.00 6.44 8.71
C LEU A 86 -3.13 6.83 9.66
N GLY A 87 -4.06 5.92 9.92
CA GLY A 87 -5.27 6.17 10.70
C GLY A 87 -5.01 6.56 12.17
N GLN A 88 -3.78 6.34 12.67
CA GLN A 88 -3.39 6.78 14.01
C GLN A 88 -2.96 8.25 14.08
N GLN A 89 -2.49 8.83 12.98
CA GLN A 89 -1.96 10.20 12.94
C GLN A 89 -2.91 11.18 12.25
N PHE A 90 -3.62 10.71 11.23
CA PHE A 90 -4.39 11.56 10.36
C PHE A 90 -5.88 11.21 10.44
N PRO A 91 -6.74 12.16 10.86
CA PRO A 91 -8.18 11.91 10.92
C PRO A 91 -8.78 11.70 9.54
N GLU A 92 -8.23 12.33 8.50
CA GLU A 92 -8.68 12.18 7.11
C GLU A 92 -7.46 12.07 6.20
N TYR A 93 -7.52 11.17 5.22
CA TYR A 93 -6.47 11.02 4.22
C TYR A 93 -6.99 10.28 2.99
N TYR A 94 -6.28 10.48 1.88
CA TYR A 94 -6.39 9.68 0.66
C TYR A 94 -5.00 9.18 0.28
N LEU A 95 -4.92 7.94 -0.19
CA LEU A 95 -3.67 7.33 -0.62
C LEU A 95 -3.79 6.76 -2.02
N ILE A 96 -2.67 6.71 -2.73
CA ILE A 96 -2.50 6.04 -4.00
C ILE A 96 -1.19 5.25 -3.95
N GLU A 97 -1.25 3.97 -4.33
CA GLU A 97 -0.07 3.11 -4.37
C GLU A 97 0.58 3.10 -5.75
N HIS A 98 1.90 3.23 -5.75
CA HIS A 98 2.77 3.02 -6.91
C HIS A 98 3.54 1.73 -6.67
N ALA A 99 2.99 0.62 -7.14
CA ALA A 99 3.46 -0.71 -6.76
C ALA A 99 4.27 -1.44 -7.85
N ASN A 100 4.34 -0.88 -9.07
CA ASN A 100 5.10 -1.45 -10.19
C ASN A 100 6.45 -0.73 -10.39
N THR A 101 7.00 -0.13 -9.33
CA THR A 101 8.33 0.47 -9.29
C THR A 101 9.30 -0.43 -8.53
N GLU A 102 10.61 -0.27 -8.75
CA GLU A 102 11.67 -0.99 -8.02
C GLU A 102 11.52 -0.86 -6.50
N HIS A 103 10.99 0.28 -6.04
CA HIS A 103 10.64 0.54 -4.65
C HIS A 103 9.14 0.85 -4.56
N PRO A 104 8.29 -0.11 -4.16
CA PRO A 104 6.88 0.14 -3.92
C PRO A 104 6.69 1.23 -2.86
N HIS A 105 5.77 2.16 -3.12
CA HIS A 105 5.47 3.24 -2.18
C HIS A 105 4.04 3.74 -2.36
N ALA A 106 3.53 4.38 -1.30
CA ALA A 106 2.26 5.07 -1.32
C ALA A 106 2.48 6.58 -1.22
N HIS A 107 1.78 7.33 -2.06
CA HIS A 107 1.61 8.77 -1.90
C HIS A 107 0.32 9.04 -1.15
N VAL A 108 0.39 9.94 -0.18
CA VAL A 108 -0.74 10.24 0.71
C VAL A 108 -0.98 11.74 0.77
N MET A 109 -2.24 12.13 0.61
CA MET A 109 -2.75 13.45 0.91
C MET A 109 -3.54 13.34 2.21
N ALA A 110 -2.97 13.81 3.31
CA ALA A 110 -3.56 13.70 4.64
C ALA A 110 -3.90 15.06 5.22
N PHE A 111 -4.92 15.13 6.08
CA PHE A 111 -5.47 16.38 6.57
C PHE A 111 -5.54 16.39 8.09
N ASN A 112 -5.17 17.51 8.69
CA ASN A 112 -5.23 17.66 10.13
C ASN A 112 -5.57 19.11 10.52
N LYS A 113 -6.23 19.30 11.66
CA LYS A 113 -6.54 20.61 12.21
C LYS A 113 -5.32 21.25 12.87
N LYS A 114 -4.38 20.44 13.35
CA LYS A 114 -3.14 20.85 14.00
C LYS A 114 -1.92 20.24 13.29
N THR A 115 -0.75 20.75 13.58
CA THR A 115 0.49 20.12 13.14
C THR A 115 0.69 18.79 13.87
N VAL A 116 1.06 17.76 13.12
CA VAL A 116 1.56 16.48 13.66
C VAL A 116 3.00 16.69 14.16
N PRO A 117 3.28 16.39 15.43
CA PRO A 117 4.62 16.40 16.01
C PRO A 117 5.60 15.47 15.29
N ARG A 118 6.90 15.77 15.42
CA ARG A 118 7.96 15.00 14.72
C ARG A 118 8.07 13.57 15.23
N ASP A 119 8.01 13.39 16.54
CA ASP A 119 7.99 12.10 17.24
C ASP A 119 6.82 11.22 16.81
N GLU A 120 5.64 11.79 16.56
CA GLU A 120 4.51 11.04 16.00
C GLU A 120 4.77 10.54 14.56
N LEU A 121 5.47 11.33 13.74
CA LEU A 121 5.89 10.93 12.40
C LEU A 121 7.01 9.86 12.44
N GLU A 122 7.89 9.93 13.43
CA GLU A 122 8.92 8.92 13.69
C GLU A 122 8.28 7.60 14.15
N ALA A 123 7.31 7.65 15.07
CA ALA A 123 6.53 6.47 15.48
C ALA A 123 5.75 5.86 14.30
N MET A 124 5.26 6.69 13.37
CA MET A 124 4.61 6.21 12.15
C MET A 124 5.57 5.40 11.27
N ARG A 125 6.85 5.80 11.22
CA ARG A 125 7.90 5.07 10.50
C ARG A 125 8.19 3.72 11.13
N GLU A 126 8.25 3.66 12.46
CA GLU A 126 8.46 2.41 13.19
C GLU A 126 7.32 1.42 12.90
N ARG A 127 6.06 1.85 13.02
CA ARG A 127 4.89 1.03 12.68
C ARG A 127 4.88 0.56 11.23
N LEU A 128 5.32 1.40 10.29
CA LEU A 128 5.46 0.98 8.89
C LEU A 128 6.49 -0.13 8.73
N GLY A 129 7.61 -0.06 9.45
CA GLY A 129 8.63 -1.12 9.50
C GLY A 129 8.12 -2.40 10.14
N GLU A 130 7.30 -2.32 11.19
CA GLU A 130 6.65 -3.49 11.80
C GLU A 130 5.71 -4.17 10.79
N ARG A 131 4.92 -3.40 10.04
CA ARG A 131 4.05 -3.94 8.98
C ARG A 131 4.83 -4.62 7.86
N GLU A 132 5.96 -4.03 7.46
CA GLU A 132 6.89 -4.63 6.50
C GLU A 132 7.35 -6.01 6.97
N GLN A 133 7.84 -6.11 8.22
CA GLN A 133 8.31 -7.37 8.80
C GLN A 133 7.20 -8.43 8.92
N VAL A 134 6.01 -8.04 9.36
CA VAL A 134 4.86 -8.95 9.43
C VAL A 134 4.55 -9.51 8.05
N ARG A 135 4.56 -8.66 7.01
CA ARG A 135 4.26 -9.08 5.65
C ARG A 135 5.33 -10.01 5.06
N GLU A 136 6.60 -9.80 5.38
CA GLU A 136 7.68 -10.72 5.02
C GLU A 136 7.49 -12.10 5.64
N GLN A 137 7.18 -12.14 6.94
CA GLN A 137 6.93 -13.40 7.65
C GLN A 137 5.73 -14.16 7.07
N GLU A 138 4.64 -13.46 6.74
CA GLU A 138 3.49 -14.06 6.08
C GLU A 138 3.85 -14.65 4.71
N ARG A 139 4.63 -13.92 3.89
CA ARG A 139 5.09 -14.41 2.59
C ARG A 139 5.98 -15.64 2.73
N ALA A 140 6.92 -15.64 3.68
CA ALA A 140 7.79 -16.79 3.93
C ALA A 140 6.96 -18.04 4.32
N LYS A 141 5.96 -17.88 5.20
CA LYS A 141 5.04 -18.97 5.58
C LYS A 141 4.21 -19.46 4.39
N GLU A 142 3.72 -18.54 3.56
CA GLU A 142 2.94 -18.90 2.36
C GLU A 142 3.80 -19.67 1.34
N GLN A 143 5.07 -19.29 1.16
CA GLN A 143 6.01 -20.00 0.28
C GLN A 143 6.26 -21.43 0.76
N VAL A 144 6.53 -21.63 2.05
CA VAL A 144 6.71 -22.98 2.63
C VAL A 144 5.46 -23.82 2.40
N ARG A 145 4.28 -23.29 2.71
CA ARG A 145 3.00 -23.99 2.50
C ARG A 145 2.77 -24.38 1.04
N ARG A 146 3.12 -23.50 0.08
CA ARG A 146 3.00 -23.80 -1.35
C ARG A 146 3.96 -24.91 -1.78
N GLN A 147 5.21 -24.89 -1.30
CA GLN A 147 6.20 -25.94 -1.58
C GLN A 147 5.74 -27.30 -1.04
N GLU A 148 5.20 -27.35 0.18
CA GLU A 148 4.66 -28.57 0.77
C GLU A 148 3.49 -29.13 -0.05
N GLN A 149 2.55 -28.27 -0.46
CA GLN A 149 1.42 -28.68 -1.32
C GLN A 149 1.87 -29.19 -2.69
N GLU A 150 2.88 -28.58 -3.28
CA GLU A 150 3.44 -29.02 -4.56
C GLU A 150 4.14 -30.37 -4.42
N GLN A 151 4.95 -30.56 -3.38
CA GLN A 151 5.58 -31.85 -3.09
C GLN A 151 4.56 -32.96 -2.85
N GLU A 152 3.48 -32.67 -2.12
CA GLU A 152 2.39 -33.62 -1.90
C GLU A 152 1.70 -34.00 -3.22
N ARG A 153 1.40 -33.03 -4.08
CA ARG A 153 0.82 -33.29 -5.42
C ARG A 153 1.72 -34.16 -6.28
N VAL A 154 3.03 -33.88 -6.29
CA VAL A 154 4.02 -34.69 -7.03
C VAL A 154 4.07 -36.12 -6.50
N ARG A 155 4.08 -36.30 -5.16
CA ARG A 155 4.05 -37.64 -4.54
C ARG A 155 2.78 -38.40 -4.87
N GLU A 156 1.62 -37.74 -4.84
CA GLU A 156 0.35 -38.38 -5.18
C GLU A 156 0.30 -38.78 -6.66
N GLN A 157 0.79 -37.93 -7.58
CA GLN A 157 0.89 -38.26 -8.99
C GLN A 157 1.82 -39.46 -9.25
N ALA A 158 2.98 -39.50 -8.61
CA ALA A 158 3.90 -40.64 -8.71
C ALA A 158 3.25 -41.94 -8.22
N ARG A 159 2.57 -41.89 -7.07
CA ARG A 159 1.84 -43.06 -6.53
C ARG A 159 0.74 -43.56 -7.45
N ARG A 160 0.00 -42.65 -8.11
CA ARG A 160 -1.03 -43.02 -9.12
C ARG A 160 -0.39 -43.68 -10.34
N GLN A 161 0.72 -43.14 -10.85
CA GLN A 161 1.42 -43.72 -12.00
C GLN A 161 2.01 -45.12 -11.71
N GLU A 162 2.50 -45.34 -10.49
CA GLU A 162 2.97 -46.67 -10.06
C GLU A 162 1.84 -47.69 -9.99
N LEU A 163 0.67 -47.29 -9.46
CA LEU A 163 -0.52 -48.14 -9.45
C LEU A 163 -0.96 -48.49 -10.87
N ASP A 164 -1.05 -47.51 -11.77
CA ASP A 164 -1.44 -47.76 -13.17
C ASP A 164 -0.47 -48.69 -13.90
N ARG A 165 0.85 -48.59 -13.64
CA ARG A 165 1.87 -49.51 -14.21
C ARG A 165 1.83 -50.91 -13.63
N GLY A 166 1.41 -51.07 -12.37
CA GLY A 166 1.28 -52.38 -11.73
C GLY A 166 0.17 -53.26 -12.35
N TRP A 167 -0.88 -52.64 -12.91
CA TRP A 167 -1.98 -53.34 -13.59
C TRP A 167 -1.61 -53.92 -14.96
N ASP A 168 -0.52 -53.47 -15.58
CA ASP A 168 -0.09 -53.94 -16.90
C ASP A 168 0.76 -55.22 -16.86
N TYR A 169 1.20 -55.68 -15.67
CA TYR A 169 2.05 -56.88 -15.53
C TYR A 169 1.31 -58.19 -15.24
N GLU A 170 -0.01 -58.15 -15.03
CA GLU A 170 -0.84 -59.35 -14.72
C GLU A 170 -1.73 -59.81 -15.88
N ARG A 171 -1.49 -59.36 -17.12
CA ARG A 171 -2.29 -59.73 -18.30
C ARG A 171 -1.50 -60.41 -19.41
#